data_AF-A0AAN7R4S6-F1
#
_entry.id   AF-A0AAN7R4S6-F1
#
_cell.length_a   1.000
_cell.length_b   1.000
_cell.length_c   1.000
_cell.angle_alpha   90.00
_cell.angle_beta   90.00
_cell.angle_gamma   90.00
#
_symmetry.space_group_name_H-M   'P 1'
#
loop_
_entity.id
_entity.type
_entity.pdbx_description
1 polymer ?
#
loop_
_entity_poly.entity_id
_entity_poly.type
_entity_poly.pdbx_seq_one_letter_code
_entity_poly.pdbx_strand_id
1 'polypeptide(L)'
;MNRPSTATATIFLFLVFAVSALSDGTREPEGDVLKLPSEASIFFHNNGGGDNDDSVGTRWAVLIAGSNGYWNYRHQADVCHAYQLLKRGGLKDENIIVFMYDDIASDEENPRPGVIINHPQGDDVYHGVPKDYTGKNVTTNNFFAAILGNKSALTGGNGKVVDSGPNDHIFIYYSDHGGPGVLGMPAGPFLYADDLIDVLKKKHASGTYKSMVFYLEACESGSIFQGLLPKGLNIYATTAANAEESSWGTYCPGEIPGPPPEYETCLADLYSVAWMEDSDAHNMQSESLHQQYELVKRRTANENSAYGSHVMQFGDIKLSKEKLYMYIGSNPANDNFTFVDDNSLRPSSKVNQRDADLLHFWHKFKKSPEGSTRKFEAQKQFVEVMTHRMHIDHSIKLIGKLLFGINKGPEILTAARSAGQPLVDDWSCLKGLVRVFESHCGSLSQYGMKHMRAFANICNAGIHEQQMAEASAQACDHIPQGPWSSLSRGFSA
;
A
#
# COMPACT_ATOMS: atom_id res chain seq x y z
N MET A 1 86.28 -13.63 -34.70
CA MET A 1 87.62 -13.09 -35.03
C MET A 1 87.62 -11.58 -34.79
N ASN A 2 88.77 -11.02 -34.38
CA ASN A 2 89.28 -9.66 -34.58
C ASN A 2 88.36 -8.41 -34.38
N ARG A 3 88.72 -7.59 -33.38
CA ARG A 3 88.81 -6.10 -33.46
C ARG A 3 89.99 -5.72 -34.40
N PRO A 4 90.23 -4.45 -34.86
CA PRO A 4 89.76 -3.12 -34.41
C PRO A 4 89.11 -2.32 -35.60
N SER A 5 89.27 -1.01 -35.91
CA SER A 5 90.05 0.14 -35.39
C SER A 5 89.53 1.52 -35.84
N THR A 6 89.16 2.36 -34.87
CA THR A 6 89.59 3.76 -34.65
C THR A 6 90.12 4.67 -35.79
N ALA A 7 89.41 5.79 -36.05
CA ALA A 7 89.91 7.14 -36.43
C ALA A 7 88.72 8.13 -36.21
N THR A 8 88.75 9.38 -35.69
CA THR A 8 89.58 10.61 -35.85
C THR A 8 89.57 11.18 -37.28
N ALA A 9 89.13 12.43 -37.57
CA ALA A 9 88.55 13.52 -36.74
C ALA A 9 87.48 14.29 -37.60
N THR A 10 87.05 15.57 -37.45
CA THR A 10 87.57 16.82 -36.85
C THR A 10 86.41 17.78 -36.45
N ILE A 11 86.72 18.93 -35.84
CA ILE A 11 85.82 19.95 -35.25
C ILE A 11 85.27 20.97 -36.28
N PHE A 12 84.03 21.45 -36.07
CA PHE A 12 83.72 22.89 -36.13
C PHE A 12 82.71 23.27 -35.01
N LEU A 13 82.73 24.52 -34.56
CA LEU A 13 82.11 25.00 -33.32
C LEU A 13 80.93 25.94 -33.59
N PHE A 14 79.87 25.92 -32.77
CA PHE A 14 79.44 27.11 -32.00
C PHE A 14 78.46 26.78 -30.85
N LEU A 15 78.41 27.71 -29.90
CA LEU A 15 77.83 27.70 -28.55
C LEU A 15 76.32 27.30 -28.47
N VAL A 16 75.89 26.38 -27.57
CA VAL A 16 75.59 26.54 -26.11
C VAL A 16 74.19 27.15 -25.85
N PHE A 17 73.39 26.78 -24.85
CA PHE A 17 73.21 25.61 -23.97
C PHE A 17 72.27 26.11 -22.84
N ALA A 18 71.22 25.36 -22.51
CA ALA A 18 70.62 25.30 -21.16
C ALA A 18 69.75 24.03 -21.13
N VAL A 19 70.25 22.92 -20.55
CA VAL A 19 69.95 22.50 -19.16
C VAL A 19 68.46 22.13 -19.03
N SER A 20 68.02 20.86 -19.14
CA SER A 20 68.36 19.62 -18.38
C SER A 20 67.83 19.63 -16.93
N ALA A 21 67.44 18.51 -16.30
CA ALA A 21 67.70 17.09 -16.63
C ALA A 21 66.73 16.11 -15.90
N LEU A 22 66.76 14.83 -16.30
CA LEU A 22 66.63 13.55 -15.52
C LEU A 22 65.45 13.39 -14.51
N SER A 23 64.64 12.32 -14.42
CA SER A 23 64.64 10.86 -14.78
C SER A 23 64.74 9.90 -13.56
N ASP A 24 64.33 8.64 -13.78
CA ASP A 24 64.11 7.53 -12.81
C ASP A 24 62.86 7.68 -11.91
N GLY A 25 62.12 6.62 -11.52
CA GLY A 25 62.32 5.16 -11.58
C GLY A 25 62.25 4.58 -10.15
N THR A 26 61.52 3.51 -9.78
CA THR A 26 60.89 2.39 -10.53
C THR A 26 59.78 1.68 -9.72
N ARG A 27 58.81 1.03 -10.40
CA ARG A 27 57.98 -0.17 -10.05
C ARG A 27 57.49 -0.46 -8.59
N GLU A 28 56.16 -0.61 -8.47
CA GLU A 28 55.37 -1.73 -7.86
C GLU A 28 55.63 -2.17 -6.38
N PRO A 29 54.59 -2.61 -5.60
CA PRO A 29 53.53 -3.55 -6.02
C PRO A 29 52.09 -3.17 -5.56
N GLU A 30 51.19 -4.17 -5.55
CA GLU A 30 49.76 -4.11 -5.21
C GLU A 30 49.46 -3.61 -3.78
N GLY A 31 48.27 -3.01 -3.60
CA GLY A 31 47.74 -2.61 -2.30
C GLY A 31 46.22 -2.40 -2.33
N ASP A 32 45.48 -3.28 -1.65
CA ASP A 32 44.03 -3.19 -1.49
C ASP A 32 43.68 -2.12 -0.44
N VAL A 33 42.81 -1.15 -0.79
CA VAL A 33 42.46 -0.02 0.09
C VAL A 33 40.96 0.28 0.02
N LEU A 34 40.27 -0.04 1.12
CA LEU A 34 38.91 0.38 1.41
C LEU A 34 38.80 1.92 1.38
N LYS A 35 38.04 2.47 0.44
CA LYS A 35 37.69 3.90 0.45
C LYS A 35 36.58 4.18 1.45
N LEU A 36 36.81 5.17 2.32
CA LEU A 36 35.82 5.62 3.29
C LEU A 36 34.73 6.48 2.62
N PRO A 37 33.50 6.56 3.15
CA PRO A 37 32.36 7.20 2.48
C PRO A 37 32.40 8.74 2.35
N SER A 38 33.55 9.38 2.54
CA SER A 38 33.71 10.84 2.66
C SER A 38 34.40 11.53 1.47
N GLU A 39 34.95 10.79 0.50
CA GLU A 39 35.77 11.35 -0.58
C GLU A 39 35.10 11.39 -1.96
N ALA A 40 33.89 10.85 -2.09
CA ALA A 40 33.13 10.86 -3.36
C ALA A 40 32.40 12.20 -3.64
N SER A 41 32.21 13.04 -2.62
CA SER A 41 31.33 14.21 -2.64
C SER A 41 31.93 15.48 -3.27
N ILE A 42 33.25 15.53 -3.49
CA ILE A 42 33.95 16.76 -3.89
C ILE A 42 33.98 16.95 -5.43
N PHE A 43 33.69 15.91 -6.21
CA PHE A 43 33.92 15.93 -7.67
C PHE A 43 32.76 16.46 -8.53
N PHE A 44 31.60 16.79 -7.95
CA PHE A 44 30.37 17.15 -8.67
C PHE A 44 29.83 18.57 -8.38
N HIS A 45 30.68 19.51 -7.98
CA HIS A 45 30.30 20.91 -7.77
C HIS A 45 31.14 21.89 -8.59
N ASN A 46 30.78 22.04 -9.88
CA ASN A 46 30.87 23.33 -10.59
C ASN A 46 30.25 23.27 -12.00
N ASN A 47 29.00 23.73 -12.13
CA ASN A 47 28.62 24.86 -13.00
C ASN A 47 27.14 25.19 -12.75
N GLY A 48 26.85 26.44 -12.37
CA GLY A 48 25.53 26.85 -11.88
C GLY A 48 24.52 27.19 -12.97
N GLY A 49 23.23 27.09 -12.64
CA GLY A 49 22.15 27.44 -13.57
C GLY A 49 20.72 27.09 -13.17
N GLY A 50 20.33 27.11 -11.89
CA GLY A 50 18.94 26.81 -11.53
C GLY A 50 18.57 26.61 -10.05
N ASP A 51 19.32 27.16 -9.09
CA ASP A 51 19.13 26.86 -7.65
C ASP A 51 17.70 27.14 -7.12
N ASN A 52 16.93 26.06 -6.92
CA ASN A 52 15.97 25.91 -5.82
C ASN A 52 15.47 24.45 -5.67
N ASP A 53 15.28 23.71 -6.77
CA ASP A 53 14.74 22.33 -6.74
C ASP A 53 15.80 21.29 -6.30
N ASP A 54 17.09 21.50 -6.63
CA ASP A 54 18.24 20.65 -6.28
C ASP A 54 18.45 20.45 -4.74
N SER A 55 17.66 21.11 -3.90
CA SER A 55 17.66 20.94 -2.44
C SER A 55 16.71 19.84 -1.93
N VAL A 56 15.82 19.33 -2.80
CA VAL A 56 14.84 18.28 -2.50
C VAL A 56 15.23 17.01 -3.27
N GLY A 57 15.34 15.88 -2.57
CA GLY A 57 15.61 14.60 -3.22
C GLY A 57 14.41 14.10 -4.05
N THR A 58 14.62 13.02 -4.79
CA THR A 58 13.59 12.48 -5.70
C THR A 58 12.33 12.09 -4.91
N ARG A 59 11.17 12.46 -5.43
CA ARG A 59 9.86 12.03 -4.91
C ARG A 59 9.47 10.71 -5.55
N TRP A 60 9.37 9.67 -4.73
CA TRP A 60 8.93 8.33 -5.12
C TRP A 60 7.56 8.04 -4.56
N ALA A 61 6.77 7.26 -5.28
CA ALA A 61 5.48 6.78 -4.81
C ALA A 61 5.30 5.27 -5.04
N VAL A 62 4.62 4.59 -4.12
CA VAL A 62 4.10 3.23 -4.30
C VAL A 62 2.61 3.24 -4.02
N LEU A 63 1.80 2.95 -5.04
CA LEU A 63 0.35 2.92 -4.96
C LEU A 63 -0.14 1.49 -5.10
N ILE A 64 -1.04 1.03 -4.23
CA ILE A 64 -1.53 -0.36 -4.26
C ILE A 64 -3.03 -0.49 -3.96
N ALA A 65 -3.72 -1.23 -4.84
CA ALA A 65 -5.08 -1.72 -4.64
C ALA A 65 -5.04 -3.22 -4.31
N GLY A 66 -5.49 -3.60 -3.11
CA GLY A 66 -5.43 -5.00 -2.62
C GLY A 66 -6.53 -5.93 -3.17
N SER A 67 -7.54 -5.38 -3.85
CA SER A 67 -8.70 -6.12 -4.37
C SER A 67 -8.66 -6.46 -5.85
N ASN A 68 -9.50 -7.44 -6.22
CA ASN A 68 -10.03 -7.63 -7.57
C ASN A 68 -11.57 -7.73 -7.58
N GLY A 69 -12.16 -7.73 -8.77
CA GLY A 69 -13.60 -7.82 -9.03
C GLY A 69 -14.34 -6.47 -9.01
N TYR A 70 -15.34 -6.30 -9.89
CA TYR A 70 -16.05 -5.03 -10.10
C TYR A 70 -16.81 -4.48 -8.87
N TRP A 71 -17.17 -5.32 -7.91
CA TRP A 71 -17.70 -4.88 -6.61
C TRP A 71 -16.67 -4.04 -5.81
N ASN A 72 -15.38 -4.23 -6.07
CA ASN A 72 -14.25 -3.52 -5.45
C ASN A 72 -13.70 -2.36 -6.32
N TYR A 73 -14.47 -1.87 -7.31
CA TYR A 73 -14.15 -0.74 -8.20
C TYR A 73 -13.40 0.41 -7.50
N ARG A 74 -13.96 0.85 -6.37
CA ARG A 74 -13.46 1.90 -5.47
C ARG A 74 -11.94 1.89 -5.23
N HIS A 75 -11.35 0.74 -4.86
CA HIS A 75 -9.93 0.69 -4.49
C HIS A 75 -8.98 0.91 -5.68
N GLN A 76 -9.38 0.49 -6.90
CA GLN A 76 -8.59 0.74 -8.10
C GLN A 76 -8.84 2.15 -8.66
N ALA A 77 -10.06 2.68 -8.52
CA ALA A 77 -10.36 4.08 -8.79
C ALA A 77 -9.56 5.03 -7.89
N ASP A 78 -9.44 4.71 -6.61
CA ASP A 78 -8.63 5.40 -5.61
C ASP A 78 -7.16 5.49 -6.04
N VAL A 79 -6.55 4.34 -6.37
CA VAL A 79 -5.15 4.26 -6.84
C VAL A 79 -4.93 5.00 -8.16
N CYS A 80 -5.89 4.93 -9.08
CA CYS A 80 -5.85 5.70 -10.32
C CYS A 80 -5.90 7.22 -10.04
N HIS A 81 -6.78 7.67 -9.14
CA HIS A 81 -6.89 9.07 -8.76
C HIS A 81 -5.62 9.58 -8.07
N ALA A 82 -5.06 8.81 -7.13
CA ALA A 82 -3.79 9.11 -6.49
C ALA A 82 -2.64 9.23 -7.51
N TYR A 83 -2.59 8.37 -8.54
CA TYR A 83 -1.62 8.52 -9.63
C TYR A 83 -1.79 9.85 -10.38
N GLN A 84 -3.01 10.21 -10.80
CA GLN A 84 -3.24 11.47 -11.53
C GLN A 84 -2.87 12.70 -10.70
N LEU A 85 -3.16 12.69 -9.40
CA LEU A 85 -2.79 13.73 -8.45
C LEU A 85 -1.27 13.89 -8.37
N LEU A 86 -0.51 12.80 -8.16
CA LEU A 86 0.95 12.82 -8.13
C LEU A 86 1.56 13.27 -9.47
N LYS A 87 0.95 12.84 -10.58
CA LYS A 87 1.35 13.21 -11.94
C LYS A 87 1.17 14.72 -12.19
N ARG A 88 0.03 15.29 -11.77
CA ARG A 88 -0.21 16.75 -11.76
C ARG A 88 0.73 17.48 -10.80
N GLY A 89 1.10 16.84 -9.69
CA GLY A 89 2.07 17.35 -8.72
C GLY A 89 3.53 17.39 -9.20
N GLY A 90 3.83 16.79 -10.36
CA GLY A 90 5.15 16.78 -10.98
C GLY A 90 6.00 15.54 -10.73
N LEU A 91 5.45 14.48 -10.12
CA LEU A 91 6.13 13.19 -10.03
C LEU A 91 6.19 12.51 -11.41
N LYS A 92 7.28 11.77 -11.65
CA LYS A 92 7.54 11.10 -12.94
C LYS A 92 7.15 9.62 -12.91
N ASP A 93 6.90 9.04 -14.07
CA ASP A 93 6.38 7.67 -14.17
C ASP A 93 7.41 6.63 -13.77
N GLU A 94 8.71 6.91 -13.97
CA GLU A 94 9.80 6.08 -13.46
C GLU A 94 9.88 6.05 -11.93
N ASN A 95 9.26 7.02 -11.22
CA ASN A 95 9.28 7.13 -9.77
C ASN A 95 7.96 6.74 -9.07
N ILE A 96 6.87 6.58 -9.82
CA ILE A 96 5.58 6.09 -9.29
C ILE A 96 5.42 4.60 -9.66
N ILE A 97 5.38 3.72 -8.67
CA ILE A 97 5.16 2.28 -8.83
C ILE A 97 3.67 1.99 -8.57
N VAL A 98 2.98 1.36 -9.53
CA VAL A 98 1.54 1.06 -9.42
C VAL A 98 1.25 -0.44 -9.37
N PHE A 99 0.54 -0.84 -8.32
CA PHE A 99 -0.04 -2.18 -8.13
C PHE A 99 -1.58 -2.08 -8.18
N MET A 100 -2.19 -2.67 -9.20
CA MET A 100 -3.66 -2.78 -9.29
C MET A 100 -4.01 -3.99 -10.15
N TYR A 101 -5.09 -4.71 -9.83
CA TYR A 101 -5.37 -5.96 -10.53
C TYR A 101 -5.71 -5.75 -12.02
N ASP A 102 -6.16 -4.55 -12.40
CA ASP A 102 -6.37 -4.05 -13.77
C ASP A 102 -7.55 -4.74 -14.50
N ASP A 103 -8.56 -5.17 -13.74
CA ASP A 103 -9.80 -5.80 -14.22
C ASP A 103 -10.98 -4.83 -14.37
N ILE A 104 -10.93 -3.63 -13.78
CA ILE A 104 -12.09 -2.72 -13.69
C ILE A 104 -12.40 -1.97 -14.99
N ALA A 105 -11.39 -1.46 -15.70
CA ALA A 105 -11.61 -0.62 -16.88
C ALA A 105 -12.21 -1.40 -18.06
N SER A 106 -11.95 -2.70 -18.15
CA SER A 106 -12.45 -3.60 -19.20
C SER A 106 -13.43 -4.65 -18.69
N ASP A 107 -14.02 -4.46 -17.49
CA ASP A 107 -15.06 -5.36 -16.98
C ASP A 107 -16.34 -5.24 -17.84
N GLU A 108 -17.06 -6.35 -18.03
CA GLU A 108 -18.37 -6.36 -18.72
C GLU A 108 -19.44 -5.57 -17.95
N GLU A 109 -19.23 -5.37 -16.64
CA GLU A 109 -20.06 -4.55 -15.77
C GLU A 109 -19.72 -3.04 -15.82
N ASN A 110 -18.65 -2.63 -16.51
CA ASN A 110 -18.28 -1.22 -16.62
C ASN A 110 -19.09 -0.52 -17.72
N PRO A 111 -19.99 0.43 -17.38
CA PRO A 111 -20.80 1.13 -18.37
C PRO A 111 -20.01 2.13 -19.23
N ARG A 112 -18.73 2.37 -18.90
CA ARG A 112 -17.81 3.23 -19.66
C ARG A 112 -16.49 2.46 -19.90
N PRO A 113 -16.45 1.52 -20.87
CA PRO A 113 -15.26 0.72 -21.14
C PRO A 113 -14.02 1.58 -21.42
N GLY A 114 -12.91 1.24 -20.77
CA GLY A 114 -11.65 1.99 -20.80
C GLY A 114 -11.56 3.16 -19.81
N VAL A 115 -12.59 3.44 -19.01
CA VAL A 115 -12.67 4.57 -18.08
C VAL A 115 -12.92 4.10 -16.64
N ILE A 116 -12.28 4.77 -15.67
CA ILE A 116 -12.56 4.67 -14.24
C ILE A 116 -12.72 6.08 -13.67
N ILE A 117 -13.75 6.32 -12.84
CA ILE A 117 -14.00 7.63 -12.19
C ILE A 117 -14.00 7.46 -10.65
N ASN A 118 -13.33 8.34 -9.92
CA ASN A 118 -13.29 8.29 -8.44
C ASN A 118 -14.23 9.32 -7.76
N HIS A 119 -14.98 10.09 -8.55
CA HIS A 119 -15.98 11.05 -8.07
C HIS A 119 -17.21 11.02 -9.00
N PRO A 120 -18.47 11.21 -8.52
CA PRO A 120 -19.67 11.10 -9.37
C PRO A 120 -19.73 12.05 -10.57
N GLN A 121 -18.96 13.14 -10.53
CA GLN A 121 -18.86 14.15 -11.59
C GLN A 121 -17.40 14.32 -12.05
N GLY A 122 -16.52 13.37 -11.70
CA GLY A 122 -15.10 13.39 -12.07
C GLY A 122 -14.84 12.88 -13.49
N ASP A 123 -13.71 13.32 -14.04
CA ASP A 123 -13.15 12.80 -15.30
C ASP A 123 -12.54 11.40 -15.12
N ASP A 124 -12.08 10.80 -16.22
CA ASP A 124 -11.34 9.53 -16.18
C ASP A 124 -10.01 9.68 -15.43
N VAL A 125 -9.78 8.79 -14.47
CA VAL A 125 -8.51 8.67 -13.75
C VAL A 125 -7.66 7.49 -14.25
N TYR A 126 -8.18 6.60 -15.10
CA TYR A 126 -7.47 5.40 -15.57
C TYR A 126 -6.45 5.68 -16.69
N HIS A 127 -6.73 6.63 -17.57
CA HIS A 127 -5.89 6.92 -18.73
C HIS A 127 -4.46 7.30 -18.32
N GLY A 128 -3.49 6.54 -18.82
CA GLY A 128 -2.06 6.77 -18.60
C GLY A 128 -1.51 6.23 -17.28
N VAL A 129 -2.31 5.55 -16.44
CA VAL A 129 -1.82 4.89 -15.21
C VAL A 129 -0.90 3.70 -15.58
N PRO A 130 0.37 3.66 -15.11
CA PRO A 130 1.31 2.58 -15.40
C PRO A 130 0.79 1.19 -14.98
N LYS A 131 1.14 0.17 -15.77
CA LYS A 131 0.79 -1.24 -15.51
C LYS A 131 1.98 -2.01 -14.94
N ASP A 132 2.56 -1.50 -13.84
CA ASP A 132 3.83 -2.05 -13.33
C ASP A 132 3.65 -3.46 -12.76
N TYR A 133 2.61 -3.64 -11.96
CA TYR A 133 2.19 -4.93 -11.42
C TYR A 133 0.68 -5.07 -11.54
N THR A 134 0.23 -5.97 -12.42
CA THR A 134 -1.20 -6.23 -12.65
C THR A 134 -1.57 -7.71 -12.58
N GLY A 135 -2.86 -7.99 -12.39
CA GLY A 135 -3.40 -9.33 -12.21
C GLY A 135 -2.66 -10.12 -11.12
N LYS A 136 -2.19 -11.31 -11.49
CA LYS A 136 -1.45 -12.23 -10.59
C LYS A 136 -0.08 -11.70 -10.13
N ASN A 137 0.41 -10.57 -10.64
CA ASN A 137 1.66 -9.97 -10.21
C ASN A 137 1.51 -9.09 -8.96
N VAL A 138 0.28 -8.68 -8.61
CA VAL A 138 -0.03 -7.94 -7.38
C VAL A 138 0.01 -8.90 -6.21
N THR A 139 1.21 -9.10 -5.67
CA THR A 139 1.52 -10.05 -4.59
C THR A 139 2.34 -9.39 -3.49
N THR A 140 2.20 -9.89 -2.26
CA THR A 140 2.91 -9.39 -1.06
C THR A 140 4.42 -9.37 -1.28
N ASN A 141 4.96 -10.41 -1.94
CA ASN A 141 6.37 -10.49 -2.34
C ASN A 141 6.79 -9.34 -3.26
N ASN A 142 6.05 -9.08 -4.34
CA ASN A 142 6.43 -8.04 -5.30
C ASN A 142 6.28 -6.63 -4.70
N PHE A 143 5.27 -6.41 -3.86
CA PHE A 143 5.10 -5.15 -3.12
C PHE A 143 6.29 -4.88 -2.18
N PHE A 144 6.69 -5.86 -1.37
CA PHE A 144 7.85 -5.75 -0.50
C PHE A 144 9.17 -5.59 -1.26
N ALA A 145 9.36 -6.35 -2.35
CA ALA A 145 10.53 -6.23 -3.22
C ALA A 145 10.61 -4.82 -3.87
N ALA A 146 9.48 -4.25 -4.29
CA ALA A 146 9.41 -2.90 -4.83
C ALA A 146 9.78 -1.83 -3.79
N ILE A 147 9.23 -1.90 -2.58
CA ILE A 147 9.59 -0.99 -1.47
C ILE A 147 11.10 -1.06 -1.16
N LEU A 148 11.68 -2.27 -1.16
CA LEU A 148 13.09 -2.50 -0.86
C LEU A 148 14.06 -2.17 -2.01
N GLY A 149 13.58 -1.77 -3.20
CA GLY A 149 14.42 -1.58 -4.39
C GLY A 149 14.95 -2.90 -4.99
N ASN A 150 14.46 -4.05 -4.52
CA ASN A 150 15.07 -5.35 -4.82
C ASN A 150 14.49 -5.99 -6.09
N LYS A 151 14.99 -5.55 -7.25
CA LYS A 151 14.66 -6.10 -8.58
C LYS A 151 14.85 -7.62 -8.68
N SER A 152 15.76 -8.21 -7.90
CA SER A 152 16.05 -9.65 -7.94
C SER A 152 15.05 -10.54 -7.20
N ALA A 153 14.21 -9.97 -6.33
CA ALA A 153 13.17 -10.70 -5.61
C ALA A 153 11.80 -10.70 -6.32
N LEU A 154 11.68 -10.03 -7.46
CA LEU A 154 10.42 -9.94 -8.21
C LEU A 154 10.10 -11.24 -8.96
N THR A 155 8.84 -11.66 -8.92
CA THR A 155 8.34 -12.85 -9.61
C THR A 155 7.56 -12.54 -10.89
N GLY A 156 7.40 -11.27 -11.23
CA GLY A 156 6.67 -10.78 -12.41
C GLY A 156 6.50 -9.25 -12.37
N GLY A 157 5.61 -8.72 -13.20
CA GLY A 157 5.50 -7.27 -13.44
C GLY A 157 6.60 -6.73 -14.37
N ASN A 158 6.71 -5.40 -14.49
CA ASN A 158 7.66 -4.74 -15.40
C ASN A 158 9.06 -4.46 -14.81
N GLY A 159 9.27 -4.75 -13.52
CA GLY A 159 10.56 -4.55 -12.85
C GLY A 159 10.78 -3.18 -12.19
N LYS A 160 9.79 -2.27 -12.18
CA LYS A 160 9.91 -0.97 -11.51
C LYS A 160 9.88 -1.13 -9.98
N VAL A 161 10.81 -0.47 -9.28
CA VAL A 161 10.99 -0.53 -7.82
C VAL A 161 11.47 0.82 -7.29
N VAL A 162 11.43 1.03 -5.96
CA VAL A 162 11.89 2.24 -5.29
C VAL A 162 13.41 2.24 -5.12
N ASP A 163 14.11 2.58 -6.20
CA ASP A 163 15.56 2.65 -6.34
C ASP A 163 16.11 4.01 -5.82
N SER A 164 15.76 4.34 -4.58
CA SER A 164 15.84 5.69 -4.00
C SER A 164 17.14 5.99 -3.24
N GLY A 165 17.54 7.26 -3.22
CA GLY A 165 18.71 7.78 -2.49
C GLY A 165 18.42 8.28 -1.07
N PRO A 166 19.47 8.60 -0.27
CA PRO A 166 19.33 9.02 1.12
C PRO A 166 18.64 10.39 1.32
N ASN A 167 18.53 11.21 0.28
CA ASN A 167 17.85 12.51 0.30
C ASN A 167 16.39 12.42 -0.16
N ASP A 168 15.97 11.28 -0.69
CA ASP A 168 14.69 11.10 -1.37
C ASP A 168 13.51 10.98 -0.39
N HIS A 169 12.33 11.34 -0.87
CA HIS A 169 11.08 11.27 -0.13
C HIS A 169 10.18 10.18 -0.73
N ILE A 170 9.59 9.32 0.10
CA ILE A 170 8.74 8.20 -0.35
C ILE A 170 7.30 8.38 0.16
N PHE A 171 6.33 8.34 -0.73
CA PHE A 171 4.91 8.23 -0.42
C PHE A 171 4.44 6.78 -0.69
N ILE A 172 3.80 6.13 0.28
CA ILE A 172 3.13 4.85 0.08
C ILE A 172 1.65 5.04 0.33
N TYR A 173 0.81 4.59 -0.59
CA TYR A 173 -0.64 4.63 -0.46
C TYR A 173 -1.25 3.27 -0.79
N TYR A 174 -2.10 2.80 0.11
CA TYR A 174 -2.83 1.54 -0.01
C TYR A 174 -4.34 1.80 0.11
N SER A 175 -5.15 1.16 -0.73
CA SER A 175 -6.61 1.08 -0.60
C SER A 175 -7.10 -0.36 -0.83
N ASP A 176 -7.80 -0.95 0.15
CA ASP A 176 -8.52 -2.23 0.05
C ASP A 176 -9.38 -2.51 1.30
N HIS A 177 -10.06 -3.65 1.29
CA HIS A 177 -10.39 -4.42 2.49
C HIS A 177 -9.18 -4.63 3.43
N GLY A 178 -9.50 -4.73 4.72
CA GLY A 178 -8.56 -5.14 5.76
C GLY A 178 -9.20 -6.03 6.83
N GLY A 179 -8.37 -6.43 7.78
CA GLY A 179 -8.76 -7.02 9.04
C GLY A 179 -7.74 -6.70 10.12
N PRO A 180 -7.99 -7.09 11.38
CA PRO A 180 -7.03 -6.87 12.46
C PRO A 180 -5.66 -7.49 12.13
N GLY A 181 -4.62 -6.67 11.95
CA GLY A 181 -3.26 -7.10 11.66
C GLY A 181 -3.01 -7.61 10.22
N VAL A 182 -3.99 -7.50 9.32
CA VAL A 182 -3.92 -8.04 7.95
C VAL A 182 -4.53 -7.09 6.91
N LEU A 183 -3.87 -7.00 5.75
CA LEU A 183 -4.31 -6.24 4.58
C LEU A 183 -4.51 -7.19 3.40
N GLY A 184 -5.62 -7.04 2.67
CA GLY A 184 -5.96 -7.91 1.55
C GLY A 184 -4.96 -7.83 0.38
N MET A 185 -4.91 -8.90 -0.41
CA MET A 185 -4.13 -8.97 -1.63
C MET A 185 -4.90 -9.81 -2.66
N PRO A 186 -4.84 -9.49 -3.96
CA PRO A 186 -5.70 -10.12 -4.95
C PRO A 186 -5.08 -11.42 -5.51
N ALA A 187 -3.80 -11.67 -5.23
CA ALA A 187 -3.07 -12.88 -5.59
C ALA A 187 -1.99 -13.23 -4.53
N GLY A 188 -1.91 -14.51 -4.17
CA GLY A 188 -1.05 -15.00 -3.09
C GLY A 188 -1.70 -14.84 -1.70
N PRO A 189 -0.94 -15.09 -0.61
CA PRO A 189 -1.40 -14.81 0.74
C PRO A 189 -1.52 -13.30 0.98
N PHE A 190 -2.33 -12.93 1.97
CA PHE A 190 -2.52 -11.55 2.38
C PHE A 190 -1.26 -10.95 3.01
N LEU A 191 -1.24 -9.62 3.14
CA LEU A 191 -0.13 -8.87 3.71
C LEU A 191 -0.34 -8.77 5.23
N TYR A 192 0.56 -9.36 6.00
CA TYR A 192 0.54 -9.30 7.46
C TYR A 192 1.40 -8.15 8.01
N ALA A 193 0.93 -7.56 9.12
CA ALA A 193 1.53 -6.36 9.68
C ALA A 193 2.98 -6.53 10.15
N ASP A 194 3.35 -7.69 10.70
CA ASP A 194 4.73 -8.00 11.09
C ASP A 194 5.69 -7.95 9.89
N ASP A 195 5.32 -8.60 8.77
CA ASP A 195 6.15 -8.63 7.56
C ASP A 195 6.34 -7.23 6.96
N LEU A 196 5.26 -6.43 6.88
CA LEU A 196 5.33 -5.05 6.39
C LEU A 196 6.22 -4.19 7.28
N ILE A 197 6.05 -4.26 8.59
CA ILE A 197 6.81 -3.48 9.55
C ILE A 197 8.29 -3.87 9.52
N ASP A 198 8.62 -5.14 9.32
CA ASP A 198 10.00 -5.59 9.12
C ASP A 198 10.58 -5.18 7.76
N VAL A 199 9.76 -5.08 6.70
CA VAL A 199 10.16 -4.49 5.42
C VAL A 199 10.45 -2.99 5.56
N LEU A 200 9.64 -2.25 6.32
CA LEU A 200 9.88 -0.83 6.62
C LEU A 200 11.15 -0.63 7.47
N LYS A 201 11.42 -1.49 8.46
CA LYS A 201 12.69 -1.53 9.20
C LYS A 201 13.88 -1.80 8.27
N LYS A 202 13.78 -2.77 7.35
CA LYS A 202 14.83 -3.11 6.37
C LYS A 202 15.09 -1.94 5.40
N LYS A 203 14.04 -1.28 4.91
CA LYS A 203 14.15 -0.07 4.07
C LYS A 203 14.79 1.10 4.82
N HIS A 204 14.49 1.27 6.11
CA HIS A 204 15.17 2.26 6.96
C HIS A 204 16.66 1.91 7.15
N ALA A 205 16.98 0.66 7.49
CA ALA A 205 18.34 0.21 7.77
C ALA A 205 19.30 0.31 6.56
N SER A 206 18.78 0.38 5.33
CA SER A 206 19.58 0.65 4.13
C SER A 206 19.90 2.13 3.91
N GLY A 207 19.29 3.05 4.67
CA GLY A 207 19.51 4.50 4.55
C GLY A 207 19.04 5.11 3.23
N THR A 208 18.15 4.44 2.50
CA THR A 208 17.74 4.82 1.12
C THR A 208 16.54 5.77 1.06
N TYR A 209 16.31 6.58 2.09
CA TYR A 209 15.36 7.70 2.07
C TYR A 209 15.61 8.66 3.24
N LYS A 210 15.13 9.90 3.10
CA LYS A 210 15.19 10.97 4.09
C LYS A 210 14.00 10.91 5.06
N SER A 211 12.81 10.81 4.50
CA SER A 211 11.55 10.58 5.21
C SER A 211 10.50 9.90 4.33
N MET A 212 9.55 9.20 4.96
CA MET A 212 8.50 8.43 4.30
C MET A 212 7.13 8.75 4.90
N VAL A 213 6.11 8.86 4.05
CA VAL A 213 4.69 8.95 4.44
C VAL A 213 3.96 7.69 3.98
N PHE A 214 3.11 7.11 4.83
CA PHE A 214 2.28 5.96 4.51
C PHE A 214 0.80 6.30 4.78
N TYR A 215 -0.04 6.31 3.75
CA TYR A 215 -1.49 6.48 3.85
C TYR A 215 -2.18 5.13 3.63
N LEU A 216 -3.12 4.76 4.50
CA LEU A 216 -3.73 3.43 4.54
C LEU A 216 -5.25 3.49 4.66
N GLU A 217 -5.93 3.25 3.55
CA GLU A 217 -7.37 2.96 3.49
C GLU A 217 -7.59 1.45 3.65
N ALA A 218 -8.13 1.05 4.81
CA ALA A 218 -8.58 -0.32 5.11
C ALA A 218 -9.34 -0.42 6.43
N CYS A 219 -10.16 -1.48 6.58
CA CYS A 219 -10.80 -1.87 7.84
C CYS A 219 -9.76 -2.21 8.92
N GLU A 220 -10.01 -1.76 10.15
CA GLU A 220 -9.14 -1.91 11.31
C GLU A 220 -7.67 -1.49 11.07
N SER A 221 -7.43 -0.60 10.10
CA SER A 221 -6.11 -0.24 9.56
C SER A 221 -5.10 0.24 10.61
N GLY A 222 -5.55 0.85 11.71
CA GLY A 222 -4.69 1.21 12.84
C GLY A 222 -3.95 0.01 13.45
N SER A 223 -4.49 -1.20 13.34
CA SER A 223 -3.87 -2.44 13.83
C SER A 223 -2.61 -2.87 13.07
N ILE A 224 -2.36 -2.31 11.89
CA ILE A 224 -1.15 -2.57 11.09
C ILE A 224 0.09 -1.88 11.68
N PHE A 225 -0.10 -0.74 12.36
CA PHE A 225 1.00 0.03 12.95
C PHE A 225 1.00 0.00 14.49
N GLN A 226 -0.15 -0.20 15.14
CA GLN A 226 -0.29 -0.19 16.59
C GLN A 226 0.59 -1.27 17.26
N GLY A 227 1.49 -0.82 18.15
CA GLY A 227 2.40 -1.71 18.90
C GLY A 227 3.51 -2.32 18.05
N LEU A 228 3.59 -2.01 16.75
CA LEU A 228 4.55 -2.58 15.82
C LEU A 228 5.50 -1.53 15.22
N LEU A 229 4.99 -0.38 14.77
CA LEU A 229 5.80 0.67 14.14
C LEU A 229 6.57 1.48 15.19
N PRO A 230 7.92 1.40 15.25
CA PRO A 230 8.70 2.19 16.18
C PRO A 230 8.90 3.62 15.68
N LYS A 231 9.26 4.52 16.61
CA LYS A 231 9.74 5.88 16.30
C LYS A 231 11.22 5.85 15.95
N GLY A 232 11.70 6.89 15.27
CA GLY A 232 13.09 7.01 14.81
C GLY A 232 13.36 6.45 13.41
N LEU A 233 12.35 5.88 12.72
CA LEU A 233 12.50 5.40 11.35
C LEU A 233 12.40 6.53 10.30
N ASN A 234 11.98 7.73 10.69
CA ASN A 234 11.52 8.81 9.80
C ASN A 234 10.35 8.36 8.90
N ILE A 235 9.43 7.57 9.45
CA ILE A 235 8.18 7.17 8.81
C ILE A 235 7.02 7.81 9.57
N TYR A 236 6.13 8.51 8.85
CA TYR A 236 4.84 8.98 9.35
C TYR A 236 3.72 8.20 8.67
N ALA A 237 2.86 7.53 9.44
CA ALA A 237 1.75 6.77 8.89
C ALA A 237 0.41 7.35 9.35
N THR A 238 -0.58 7.41 8.47
CA THR A 238 -1.99 7.69 8.82
C THR A 238 -2.90 6.59 8.30
N THR A 239 -4.01 6.35 8.99
CA THR A 239 -4.93 5.24 8.70
C THR A 239 -6.38 5.71 8.70
N ALA A 240 -7.20 5.18 7.79
CA ALA A 240 -8.63 5.50 7.69
C ALA A 240 -9.43 5.16 8.95
N ALA A 241 -8.95 4.18 9.72
CA ALA A 241 -9.59 3.65 10.91
C ALA A 241 -8.57 3.35 12.02
N ASN A 242 -9.05 3.23 13.26
CA ASN A 242 -8.29 2.68 14.38
C ASN A 242 -8.14 1.14 14.28
N ALA A 243 -7.71 0.46 15.34
CA ALA A 243 -7.46 -1.00 15.36
C ALA A 243 -8.72 -1.88 15.57
N GLU A 244 -9.91 -1.27 15.60
CA GLU A 244 -11.16 -1.87 16.08
C GLU A 244 -12.37 -1.62 15.17
N GLU A 245 -12.34 -0.55 14.37
CA GLU A 245 -13.44 -0.11 13.52
C GLU A 245 -13.17 -0.35 12.03
N SER A 246 -14.24 -0.43 11.26
CA SER A 246 -14.17 -0.48 9.79
C SER A 246 -13.89 0.91 9.22
N SER A 247 -13.27 0.96 8.04
CA SER A 247 -13.39 2.12 7.16
C SER A 247 -14.60 1.96 6.20
N TRP A 248 -14.78 2.91 5.28
CA TRP A 248 -16.07 3.18 4.66
C TRP A 248 -15.96 3.54 3.17
N GLY A 249 -16.70 2.81 2.33
CA GLY A 249 -16.93 3.19 0.94
C GLY A 249 -17.84 4.41 0.84
N THR A 250 -17.65 5.24 -0.18
CA THR A 250 -18.51 6.39 -0.48
C THR A 250 -18.83 6.47 -1.98
N TYR A 251 -19.62 7.47 -2.37
CA TYR A 251 -20.13 7.60 -3.74
C TYR A 251 -20.79 6.31 -4.24
N CYS A 252 -21.65 5.74 -3.37
CA CYS A 252 -22.28 4.44 -3.54
C CYS A 252 -23.69 4.50 -4.16
N PRO A 253 -24.16 3.45 -4.86
CA PRO A 253 -25.49 3.42 -5.44
C PRO A 253 -26.61 3.58 -4.40
N GLY A 254 -27.48 4.58 -4.58
CA GLY A 254 -28.57 4.89 -3.65
C GLY A 254 -28.21 5.91 -2.56
N GLU A 255 -26.93 6.22 -2.39
CA GLU A 255 -26.44 7.24 -1.46
C GLU A 255 -26.44 8.66 -2.07
N ILE A 256 -26.17 9.68 -1.24
CA ILE A 256 -26.02 11.08 -1.68
C ILE A 256 -24.70 11.66 -1.16
N PRO A 257 -23.85 12.25 -2.03
CA PRO A 257 -23.90 12.13 -3.49
C PRO A 257 -23.60 10.68 -3.91
N GLY A 258 -24.43 10.13 -4.79
CA GLY A 258 -24.26 8.80 -5.38
C GLY A 258 -23.64 8.87 -6.77
N PRO A 259 -23.27 7.72 -7.37
CA PRO A 259 -22.63 7.66 -8.67
C PRO A 259 -23.61 7.94 -9.82
N PRO A 260 -23.12 8.13 -11.06
CA PRO A 260 -23.98 8.16 -12.24
C PRO A 260 -24.88 6.91 -12.32
N PRO A 261 -26.16 7.02 -12.73
CA PRO A 261 -27.15 5.94 -12.59
C PRO A 261 -26.79 4.62 -13.29
N GLU A 262 -25.90 4.64 -14.27
CA GLU A 262 -25.37 3.47 -14.97
C GLU A 262 -24.45 2.60 -14.09
N TYR A 263 -23.81 3.15 -13.05
CA TYR A 263 -22.96 2.38 -12.15
C TYR A 263 -23.78 1.57 -11.12
N GLU A 264 -23.27 0.38 -10.79
CA GLU A 264 -23.85 -0.55 -9.82
C GLU A 264 -22.86 -0.86 -8.69
N THR A 265 -21.89 0.02 -8.43
CA THR A 265 -20.80 -0.16 -7.46
C THR A 265 -20.39 1.20 -6.87
N CYS A 266 -19.68 1.22 -5.74
CA CYS A 266 -19.15 2.45 -5.15
C CYS A 266 -17.91 2.93 -5.92
N LEU A 267 -17.76 4.25 -6.11
CA LEU A 267 -16.66 4.82 -6.90
C LEU A 267 -15.35 5.01 -6.14
N ALA A 268 -15.41 5.09 -4.80
CA ALA A 268 -14.27 5.47 -3.97
C ALA A 268 -14.48 5.11 -2.49
N ASP A 269 -13.44 5.31 -1.68
CA ASP A 269 -13.49 5.17 -0.23
C ASP A 269 -13.29 6.52 0.51
N LEU A 270 -13.84 6.62 1.73
CA LEU A 270 -14.11 7.91 2.38
C LEU A 270 -12.85 8.62 2.84
N TYR A 271 -11.87 7.92 3.42
CA TYR A 271 -10.61 8.54 3.79
C TYR A 271 -9.78 8.84 2.55
N SER A 272 -9.82 7.96 1.54
CA SER A 272 -9.21 8.16 0.22
C SER A 272 -9.62 9.48 -0.44
N VAL A 273 -10.93 9.69 -0.69
CA VAL A 273 -11.40 10.95 -1.30
C VAL A 273 -11.21 12.14 -0.38
N ALA A 274 -11.22 11.94 0.94
CA ALA A 274 -10.98 13.02 1.88
C ALA A 274 -9.57 13.62 1.75
N TRP A 275 -8.53 12.83 1.50
CA TRP A 275 -7.17 13.36 1.30
C TRP A 275 -6.89 13.75 -0.16
N MET A 276 -7.47 13.03 -1.14
CA MET A 276 -7.25 13.33 -2.55
C MET A 276 -7.97 14.61 -2.99
N GLU A 277 -9.26 14.78 -2.71
CA GLU A 277 -10.03 15.96 -3.13
C GLU A 277 -9.56 17.24 -2.42
N ASP A 278 -8.98 17.11 -1.22
CA ASP A 278 -8.30 18.19 -0.49
C ASP A 278 -6.99 18.59 -1.19
N SER A 279 -6.13 17.62 -1.49
CA SER A 279 -4.87 17.83 -2.22
C SER A 279 -5.10 18.39 -3.64
N ASP A 280 -6.18 17.99 -4.30
CA ASP A 280 -6.58 18.52 -5.63
C ASP A 280 -7.19 19.93 -5.55
N ALA A 281 -7.68 20.37 -4.39
CA ALA A 281 -8.25 21.70 -4.18
C ALA A 281 -7.22 22.75 -3.72
N HIS A 282 -6.12 22.34 -3.08
CA HIS A 282 -5.19 23.24 -2.39
C HIS A 282 -3.78 23.30 -3.02
N ASN A 283 -3.06 24.39 -2.72
CA ASN A 283 -1.63 24.52 -2.97
C ASN A 283 -0.86 23.71 -1.92
N MET A 284 -0.32 22.57 -2.33
CA MET A 284 0.39 21.61 -1.47
C MET A 284 1.75 22.12 -0.93
N GLN A 285 2.24 23.28 -1.39
CA GLN A 285 3.35 24.02 -0.74
C GLN A 285 2.87 24.79 0.50
N SER A 286 1.61 25.23 0.51
CA SER A 286 1.01 25.97 1.62
C SER A 286 0.55 25.05 2.76
N GLU A 287 0.19 23.80 2.46
CA GLU A 287 -0.37 22.84 3.41
C GLU A 287 0.66 21.84 3.97
N SER A 288 0.52 21.50 5.26
CA SER A 288 1.29 20.43 5.92
C SER A 288 0.48 19.16 6.13
N LEU A 289 1.18 18.03 6.20
CA LEU A 289 0.61 16.70 6.51
C LEU A 289 -0.30 16.71 7.76
N HIS A 290 -0.03 17.55 8.75
CA HIS A 290 -0.85 17.70 9.95
C HIS A 290 -2.20 18.39 9.68
N GLN A 291 -2.23 19.40 8.81
CA GLN A 291 -3.45 20.13 8.44
C GLN A 291 -4.39 19.20 7.69
N GLN A 292 -3.86 18.50 6.67
CA GLN A 292 -4.58 17.46 5.95
C GLN A 292 -5.03 16.35 6.91
N TYR A 293 -4.19 15.87 7.81
CA TYR A 293 -4.59 14.86 8.81
C TYR A 293 -5.82 15.30 9.62
N GLU A 294 -5.87 16.53 10.14
CA GLU A 294 -7.04 17.02 10.90
C GLU A 294 -8.26 17.35 10.02
N LEU A 295 -8.07 17.75 8.75
CA LEU A 295 -9.16 17.93 7.77
C LEU A 295 -9.79 16.58 7.39
N VAL A 296 -8.96 15.61 6.97
CA VAL A 296 -9.36 14.25 6.61
C VAL A 296 -10.06 13.57 7.79
N LYS A 297 -9.49 13.65 9.00
CA LYS A 297 -10.09 13.16 10.24
C LYS A 297 -11.46 13.76 10.54
N ARG A 298 -11.67 15.07 10.33
CA ARG A 298 -12.99 15.70 10.46
C ARG A 298 -13.99 15.13 9.44
N ARG A 299 -13.59 14.99 8.17
CA ARG A 299 -14.44 14.47 7.08
C ARG A 299 -14.80 12.99 7.27
N THR A 300 -13.84 12.15 7.63
CA THR A 300 -14.03 10.71 7.86
C THR A 300 -14.82 10.40 9.14
N ALA A 301 -14.70 11.24 10.17
CA ALA A 301 -15.56 11.17 11.37
C ALA A 301 -17.02 11.57 11.11
N ASN A 302 -17.28 12.35 10.05
CA ASN A 302 -18.59 12.54 9.41
C ASN A 302 -19.72 12.94 10.40
N GLU A 303 -19.49 14.06 11.09
CA GLU A 303 -20.39 14.76 12.04
C GLU A 303 -20.90 13.99 13.27
N ASN A 304 -20.86 12.66 13.32
CA ASN A 304 -21.11 11.84 14.52
C ASN A 304 -20.36 10.50 14.47
N SER A 305 -19.53 10.22 15.47
CA SER A 305 -18.69 9.01 15.55
C SER A 305 -19.45 7.67 15.67
N ALA A 306 -20.79 7.70 15.75
CA ALA A 306 -21.63 6.50 15.63
C ALA A 306 -21.62 5.90 14.21
N TYR A 307 -21.35 6.72 13.19
CA TYR A 307 -21.23 6.31 11.80
C TYR A 307 -20.08 7.09 11.14
N GLY A 308 -18.87 6.57 11.24
CA GLY A 308 -17.63 7.16 10.75
C GLY A 308 -16.42 6.34 11.23
N SER A 309 -15.21 6.83 11.04
CA SER A 309 -14.01 6.23 11.62
C SER A 309 -12.99 7.27 12.08
N HIS A 310 -12.18 6.90 13.07
CA HIS A 310 -11.17 7.73 13.69
C HIS A 310 -9.87 7.60 12.90
N VAL A 311 -9.53 8.64 12.14
CA VAL A 311 -8.27 8.68 11.38
C VAL A 311 -7.11 8.78 12.37
N MET A 312 -6.25 7.76 12.40
CA MET A 312 -5.14 7.65 13.36
C MET A 312 -3.81 8.08 12.73
N GLN A 313 -2.80 8.30 13.56
CA GLN A 313 -1.43 8.62 13.13
C GLN A 313 -0.39 7.87 13.97
N PHE A 314 0.67 7.40 13.32
CA PHE A 314 1.70 6.53 13.90
C PHE A 314 3.12 6.94 13.47
N GLY A 315 4.13 6.37 14.15
CA GLY A 315 5.54 6.61 13.86
C GLY A 315 6.02 8.00 14.29
N ASP A 316 6.83 8.62 13.44
CA ASP A 316 7.51 9.88 13.68
C ASP A 316 6.62 11.10 13.39
N ILE A 317 5.60 11.32 14.24
CA ILE A 317 4.65 12.45 14.18
C ILE A 317 5.33 13.82 14.03
N LYS A 318 6.62 13.98 14.39
CA LYS A 318 7.42 15.18 14.08
C LYS A 318 7.38 15.59 12.59
N LEU A 319 7.24 14.62 11.68
CA LEU A 319 7.22 14.83 10.23
C LEU A 319 5.90 15.42 9.73
N SER A 320 4.81 15.36 10.51
CA SER A 320 3.52 15.93 10.07
C SER A 320 3.56 17.46 9.88
N LYS A 321 4.62 18.11 10.35
CA LYS A 321 4.91 19.54 10.14
C LYS A 321 5.47 19.85 8.74
N GLU A 322 5.93 18.84 8.00
CA GLU A 322 6.43 19.01 6.63
C GLU A 322 5.28 19.27 5.66
N LYS A 323 5.59 19.94 4.54
CA LYS A 323 4.61 20.29 3.50
C LYS A 323 4.27 19.08 2.63
N LEU A 324 3.01 18.99 2.20
CA LEU A 324 2.54 17.93 1.29
C LEU A 324 3.42 17.86 0.02
N TYR A 325 3.85 19.02 -0.49
CA TYR A 325 4.80 19.18 -1.60
C TYR A 325 6.03 18.27 -1.53
N MET A 326 6.57 18.00 -0.33
CA MET A 326 7.75 17.16 -0.14
C MET A 326 7.55 15.71 -0.58
N TYR A 327 6.31 15.23 -0.64
CA TYR A 327 5.95 13.84 -0.92
C TYR A 327 5.11 13.72 -2.19
N ILE A 328 4.07 14.55 -2.31
CA ILE A 328 3.04 14.42 -3.35
C ILE A 328 3.07 15.53 -4.42
N GLY A 329 4.04 16.45 -4.33
CA GLY A 329 4.23 17.55 -5.30
C GLY A 329 3.23 18.69 -5.14
N SER A 330 3.08 19.54 -6.15
CA SER A 330 1.99 20.53 -6.22
C SER A 330 1.61 20.83 -7.65
N ASN A 331 0.31 20.84 -7.94
CA ASN A 331 -0.24 21.22 -9.23
C ASN A 331 -0.10 22.75 -9.43
N PRO A 332 0.61 23.25 -10.47
CA PRO A 332 0.75 24.69 -10.70
C PRO A 332 -0.58 25.42 -10.98
N ALA A 333 -1.62 24.71 -11.44
CA ALA A 333 -2.96 25.30 -11.55
C ALA A 333 -3.54 25.71 -10.19
N ASN A 334 -3.07 25.09 -9.10
CA ASN A 334 -3.54 25.33 -7.74
C ASN A 334 -2.75 26.42 -7.02
N ASP A 335 -1.74 27.06 -7.63
CA ASP A 335 -0.79 27.94 -6.92
C ASP A 335 -1.48 29.07 -6.11
N ASN A 336 -2.61 29.60 -6.60
CA ASN A 336 -3.39 30.65 -5.92
C ASN A 336 -4.34 30.13 -4.82
N PHE A 337 -4.54 28.82 -4.71
CA PHE A 337 -5.49 28.18 -3.77
C PHE A 337 -4.77 27.79 -2.46
N THR A 338 -4.29 28.79 -1.72
CA THR A 338 -3.70 28.56 -0.39
C THR A 338 -4.70 27.89 0.55
N PHE A 339 -4.26 26.92 1.35
CA PHE A 339 -5.08 26.22 2.34
C PHE A 339 -5.84 27.19 3.27
N VAL A 340 -7.13 26.92 3.49
CA VAL A 340 -7.98 27.62 4.47
C VAL A 340 -8.80 26.59 5.26
N ASP A 341 -8.71 26.64 6.59
CA ASP A 341 -9.27 25.64 7.51
C ASP A 341 -10.82 25.53 7.49
N ASP A 342 -11.51 26.55 6.98
CA ASP A 342 -12.98 26.60 6.81
C ASP A 342 -13.48 25.92 5.52
N ASN A 343 -12.60 25.43 4.63
CA ASN A 343 -12.97 24.68 3.42
C ASN A 343 -13.50 23.26 3.77
N SER A 344 -14.65 23.21 4.43
CA SER A 344 -15.36 21.99 4.80
C SER A 344 -15.94 21.27 3.57
N LEU A 345 -15.12 20.38 2.99
CA LEU A 345 -15.58 19.38 2.02
C LEU A 345 -16.75 18.60 2.62
N ARG A 346 -17.90 18.62 1.92
CA ARG A 346 -19.18 18.24 2.50
C ARG A 346 -19.20 16.78 2.97
N PRO A 347 -19.93 16.47 4.07
CA PRO A 347 -20.23 15.09 4.44
C PRO A 347 -20.88 14.35 3.26
N SER A 348 -20.23 13.29 2.79
CA SER A 348 -20.83 12.32 1.89
C SER A 348 -21.46 11.19 2.69
N SER A 349 -22.56 10.61 2.20
CA SER A 349 -23.05 9.35 2.73
C SER A 349 -22.15 8.19 2.32
N LYS A 350 -22.22 7.10 3.07
CA LYS A 350 -21.17 6.07 3.12
C LYS A 350 -21.70 4.71 3.55
N VAL A 351 -21.01 3.67 3.10
CA VAL A 351 -21.37 2.26 3.29
C VAL A 351 -20.19 1.57 3.94
N ASN A 352 -20.43 0.62 4.84
CA ASN A 352 -19.34 -0.14 5.44
C ASN A 352 -18.54 -0.86 4.34
N GLN A 353 -17.21 -0.82 4.39
CA GLN A 353 -16.33 -1.50 3.42
C GLN A 353 -16.77 -2.95 3.12
N ARG A 354 -17.15 -3.71 4.16
CA ARG A 354 -17.60 -5.10 4.02
C ARG A 354 -18.98 -5.22 3.39
N ASP A 355 -19.84 -4.20 3.48
CA ASP A 355 -21.20 -4.23 2.91
C ASP A 355 -21.29 -3.57 1.53
N ALA A 356 -20.28 -2.79 1.12
CA ALA A 356 -20.18 -2.22 -0.22
C ALA A 356 -20.20 -3.31 -1.32
N ASP A 357 -19.56 -4.46 -1.07
CA ASP A 357 -19.60 -5.60 -2.01
C ASP A 357 -21.01 -6.19 -2.14
N LEU A 358 -21.74 -6.29 -1.02
CA LEU A 358 -23.13 -6.76 -1.02
C LEU A 358 -24.06 -5.77 -1.70
N LEU A 359 -23.80 -4.47 -1.56
CA LEU A 359 -24.54 -3.41 -2.23
C LEU A 359 -24.43 -3.54 -3.76
N HIS A 360 -23.25 -3.90 -4.29
CA HIS A 360 -23.09 -4.19 -5.71
C HIS A 360 -24.00 -5.33 -6.17
N PHE A 361 -23.87 -6.52 -5.57
CA PHE A 361 -24.68 -7.68 -5.97
C PHE A 361 -26.19 -7.42 -5.80
N TRP A 362 -26.58 -6.68 -4.75
CA TRP A 362 -27.96 -6.27 -4.52
C TRP A 362 -28.49 -5.29 -5.56
N HIS A 363 -27.71 -4.28 -5.95
CA HIS A 363 -28.10 -3.33 -6.99
C HIS A 363 -28.17 -4.00 -8.36
N LYS A 364 -27.20 -4.86 -8.69
CA LYS A 364 -27.21 -5.69 -9.90
C LYS A 364 -28.46 -6.57 -9.98
N PHE A 365 -28.83 -7.26 -8.89
CA PHE A 365 -30.08 -8.03 -8.82
C PHE A 365 -31.33 -7.14 -8.98
N LYS A 366 -31.39 -6.01 -8.26
CA LYS A 366 -32.55 -5.12 -8.21
C LYS A 366 -32.82 -4.41 -9.53
N LYS A 367 -31.77 -3.95 -10.23
CA LYS A 367 -31.85 -3.28 -11.54
C LYS A 367 -32.07 -4.25 -12.71
N SER A 368 -31.66 -5.52 -12.57
CA SER A 368 -31.79 -6.51 -13.65
C SER A 368 -33.27 -6.79 -14.02
N PRO A 369 -33.60 -6.88 -15.33
CA PRO A 369 -34.96 -7.18 -15.79
C PRO A 369 -35.48 -8.53 -15.28
N GLU A 370 -36.79 -8.59 -15.01
CA GLU A 370 -37.42 -9.80 -14.50
C GLU A 370 -37.33 -10.97 -15.51
N GLY A 371 -37.01 -12.16 -15.01
CA GLY A 371 -36.77 -13.34 -15.86
C GLY A 371 -35.49 -13.32 -16.72
N SER A 372 -34.63 -12.30 -16.60
CA SER A 372 -33.35 -12.25 -17.34
C SER A 372 -32.24 -13.10 -16.71
N THR A 373 -31.32 -13.62 -17.53
CA THR A 373 -30.14 -14.36 -17.07
C THR A 373 -29.32 -13.57 -16.05
N ARG A 374 -29.07 -12.27 -16.34
CA ARG A 374 -28.37 -11.34 -15.44
C ARG A 374 -29.00 -11.29 -14.04
N LYS A 375 -30.33 -11.33 -13.95
CA LYS A 375 -31.04 -11.33 -12.65
C LYS A 375 -30.82 -12.63 -11.88
N PHE A 376 -30.93 -13.77 -12.57
CA PHE A 376 -30.67 -15.08 -11.97
C PHE A 376 -29.21 -15.22 -11.50
N GLU A 377 -28.25 -14.76 -12.31
CA GLU A 377 -26.82 -14.74 -11.97
C GLU A 377 -26.52 -13.82 -10.79
N ALA A 378 -27.10 -12.60 -10.76
CA ALA A 378 -26.95 -11.69 -9.63
C ALA A 378 -27.57 -12.24 -8.33
N GLN A 379 -28.75 -12.89 -8.44
CA GLN A 379 -29.38 -13.58 -7.31
C GLN A 379 -28.48 -14.71 -6.79
N LYS A 380 -27.92 -15.52 -7.69
CA LYS A 380 -26.96 -16.58 -7.36
C LYS A 380 -25.73 -16.02 -6.66
N GLN A 381 -25.09 -14.98 -7.24
CA GLN A 381 -23.91 -14.32 -6.67
C GLN A 381 -24.19 -13.81 -5.25
N PHE A 382 -25.31 -13.12 -5.04
CA PHE A 382 -25.72 -12.63 -3.72
C PHE A 382 -25.91 -13.78 -2.70
N VAL A 383 -26.58 -14.87 -3.09
CA VAL A 383 -26.79 -16.05 -2.23
C VAL A 383 -25.49 -16.79 -1.93
N GLU A 384 -24.57 -16.91 -2.89
CA GLU A 384 -23.25 -17.54 -2.69
C GLU A 384 -22.38 -16.72 -1.72
N VAL A 385 -22.34 -15.39 -1.87
CA VAL A 385 -21.63 -14.50 -0.93
C VAL A 385 -22.24 -14.62 0.47
N MET A 386 -23.56 -14.48 0.61
CA MET A 386 -24.22 -14.52 1.92
C MET A 386 -24.06 -15.89 2.60
N THR A 387 -24.14 -16.99 1.84
CA THR A 387 -23.90 -18.35 2.37
C THR A 387 -22.47 -18.50 2.89
N HIS A 388 -21.46 -18.03 2.15
CA HIS A 388 -20.06 -18.04 2.60
C HIS A 388 -19.85 -17.17 3.85
N ARG A 389 -20.40 -15.94 3.87
CA ARG A 389 -20.31 -15.03 5.03
C ARG A 389 -20.92 -15.65 6.28
N MET A 390 -22.10 -16.28 6.15
CA MET A 390 -22.75 -17.00 7.25
C MET A 390 -21.93 -18.21 7.70
N HIS A 391 -21.34 -18.99 6.78
CA HIS A 391 -20.48 -20.13 7.13
C HIS A 391 -19.29 -19.68 7.99
N ILE A 392 -18.48 -18.73 7.51
CA ILE A 392 -17.28 -18.26 8.22
C ILE A 392 -17.64 -17.69 9.61
N ASP A 393 -18.69 -16.88 9.71
CA ASP A 393 -19.15 -16.33 11.01
C ASP A 393 -19.65 -17.41 11.98
N HIS A 394 -20.25 -18.50 11.50
CA HIS A 394 -20.68 -19.62 12.35
C HIS A 394 -19.51 -20.53 12.74
N SER A 395 -18.62 -20.88 11.82
CA SER A 395 -17.47 -21.75 12.08
C SER A 395 -16.54 -21.15 13.14
N ILE A 396 -16.16 -19.87 13.01
CA ILE A 396 -15.32 -19.18 14.00
C ILE A 396 -16.01 -19.15 15.37
N LYS A 397 -17.30 -18.81 15.40
CA LYS A 397 -18.12 -18.78 16.62
C LYS A 397 -18.31 -20.16 17.26
N LEU A 398 -18.25 -21.24 16.50
CA LEU A 398 -18.30 -22.62 16.99
C LEU A 398 -16.92 -23.06 17.52
N ILE A 399 -15.84 -22.79 16.79
CA ILE A 399 -14.45 -23.06 17.21
C ILE A 399 -14.16 -22.39 18.57
N GLY A 400 -14.52 -21.12 18.76
CA GLY A 400 -14.35 -20.45 20.05
C GLY A 400 -15.09 -21.12 21.21
N LYS A 401 -16.27 -21.69 20.95
CA LYS A 401 -17.04 -22.46 21.96
C LYS A 401 -16.45 -23.84 22.22
N LEU A 402 -15.85 -24.48 21.22
CA LEU A 402 -15.17 -25.77 21.37
C LEU A 402 -13.87 -25.63 22.17
N LEU A 403 -13.07 -24.59 21.88
CA LEU A 403 -11.81 -24.32 22.56
C LEU A 403 -11.97 -23.80 24.00
N PHE A 404 -12.95 -22.91 24.25
CA PHE A 404 -13.05 -22.19 25.53
C PHE A 404 -14.39 -22.35 26.28
N GLY A 405 -15.32 -23.13 25.72
CA GLY A 405 -16.67 -23.31 26.27
C GLY A 405 -17.65 -22.20 25.84
N ILE A 406 -18.95 -22.48 26.02
CA ILE A 406 -20.06 -21.71 25.44
C ILE A 406 -20.04 -20.22 25.84
N ASN A 407 -19.64 -19.91 27.07
CA ASN A 407 -19.67 -18.55 27.62
C ASN A 407 -18.38 -17.76 27.30
N LYS A 408 -17.21 -18.33 27.62
CA LYS A 408 -15.91 -17.65 27.44
C LYS A 408 -15.45 -17.56 25.99
N GLY A 409 -15.89 -18.47 25.12
CA GLY A 409 -15.53 -18.46 23.69
C GLY A 409 -15.82 -17.11 23.02
N PRO A 410 -17.08 -16.65 23.00
CA PRO A 410 -17.43 -15.33 22.47
C PRO A 410 -16.66 -14.17 23.11
N GLU A 411 -16.42 -14.21 24.43
CA GLU A 411 -15.67 -13.17 25.15
C GLU A 411 -14.20 -13.11 24.66
N ILE A 412 -13.51 -14.25 24.61
CA ILE A 412 -12.12 -14.36 24.18
C ILE A 412 -11.97 -13.99 22.69
N LEU A 413 -12.84 -14.49 21.81
CA LEU A 413 -12.72 -14.20 20.37
C LEU A 413 -12.93 -12.74 20.00
N THR A 414 -13.67 -11.98 20.81
CA THR A 414 -13.99 -10.56 20.54
C THR A 414 -13.11 -9.57 21.30
N ALA A 415 -12.44 -10.01 22.37
CA ALA A 415 -11.65 -9.16 23.26
C ALA A 415 -10.65 -8.26 22.51
N ALA A 416 -10.69 -6.97 22.83
CA ALA A 416 -9.71 -5.99 22.35
C ALA A 416 -8.48 -5.97 23.27
N ARG A 417 -7.28 -5.88 22.69
CA ARG A 417 -6.07 -5.47 23.41
C ARG A 417 -6.07 -3.96 23.62
N SER A 418 -5.39 -3.47 24.66
CA SER A 418 -5.34 -2.04 24.95
C SER A 418 -4.62 -1.27 23.85
N ALA A 419 -5.09 -0.05 23.56
CA ALA A 419 -4.46 0.81 22.56
C ALA A 419 -2.95 0.97 22.79
N GLY A 420 -2.17 0.82 21.73
CA GLY A 420 -0.71 0.77 21.76
C GLY A 420 -0.09 -0.64 21.88
N GLN A 421 -0.87 -1.69 22.19
CA GLN A 421 -0.38 -3.08 22.15
C GLN A 421 -0.50 -3.67 20.73
N PRO A 422 0.41 -4.59 20.33
CA PRO A 422 0.27 -5.36 19.10
C PRO A 422 -0.88 -6.37 19.23
N LEU A 423 -1.52 -6.71 18.12
CA LEU A 423 -2.68 -7.61 18.08
C LEU A 423 -2.39 -9.02 18.64
N VAL A 424 -1.24 -9.58 18.25
CA VAL A 424 -0.78 -10.92 18.66
C VAL A 424 0.69 -10.83 19.06
N ASP A 425 1.11 -11.66 20.00
CA ASP A 425 2.52 -11.74 20.40
C ASP A 425 3.32 -12.68 19.46
N ASP A 426 2.67 -13.72 18.93
CA ASP A 426 3.23 -14.66 17.96
C ASP A 426 2.47 -14.60 16.62
N TRP A 427 3.09 -13.97 15.63
CA TRP A 427 2.59 -13.84 14.26
C TRP A 427 2.76 -15.12 13.44
N SER A 428 3.69 -16.00 13.82
CA SER A 428 3.83 -17.32 13.19
C SER A 428 2.67 -18.23 13.61
N CYS A 429 2.29 -18.20 14.90
CA CYS A 429 1.05 -18.81 15.38
C CYS A 429 -0.16 -18.26 14.61
N LEU A 430 -0.30 -16.94 14.47
CA LEU A 430 -1.45 -16.35 13.76
C LEU A 430 -1.59 -16.89 12.32
N LYS A 431 -0.49 -16.88 11.56
CA LYS A 431 -0.44 -17.40 10.18
C LYS A 431 -0.66 -18.92 10.14
N GLY A 432 -0.20 -19.66 11.16
CA GLY A 432 -0.46 -21.08 11.36
C GLY A 432 -1.94 -21.41 11.58
N LEU A 433 -2.58 -20.77 12.56
CA LEU A 433 -3.99 -21.02 12.89
C LEU A 433 -4.95 -20.64 11.74
N VAL A 434 -4.61 -19.62 10.94
CA VAL A 434 -5.35 -19.27 9.72
C VAL A 434 -5.28 -20.40 8.69
N ARG A 435 -4.07 -20.91 8.39
CA ARG A 435 -3.90 -22.05 7.48
C ARG A 435 -4.62 -23.31 7.96
N VAL A 436 -4.55 -23.60 9.27
CA VAL A 436 -5.28 -24.73 9.88
C VAL A 436 -6.80 -24.55 9.72
N PHE A 437 -7.35 -23.38 10.05
CA PHE A 437 -8.76 -23.08 9.84
C PHE A 437 -9.16 -23.30 8.38
N GLU A 438 -8.45 -22.67 7.45
CA GLU A 438 -8.78 -22.73 6.03
C GLU A 438 -8.70 -24.15 5.45
N SER A 439 -7.78 -24.98 5.94
CA SER A 439 -7.64 -26.39 5.52
C SER A 439 -8.83 -27.29 5.90
N HIS A 440 -9.64 -26.89 6.88
CA HIS A 440 -10.85 -27.61 7.30
C HIS A 440 -12.14 -26.90 6.87
N CYS A 441 -12.18 -25.57 6.92
CA CYS A 441 -13.38 -24.76 6.72
C CYS A 441 -13.47 -24.07 5.36
N GLY A 442 -12.42 -24.14 4.52
CA GLY A 442 -12.32 -23.39 3.28
C GLY A 442 -11.76 -21.98 3.48
N SER A 443 -11.47 -21.28 2.39
CA SER A 443 -10.84 -19.96 2.46
C SER A 443 -11.68 -18.95 3.27
N LEU A 444 -11.00 -18.02 3.94
CA LEU A 444 -11.61 -16.86 4.59
C LEU A 444 -12.18 -15.85 3.59
N SER A 445 -11.59 -15.74 2.39
CA SER A 445 -11.71 -14.58 1.48
C SER A 445 -11.39 -13.23 2.16
N GLN A 446 -11.51 -12.11 1.43
CA GLN A 446 -11.36 -10.77 2.01
C GLN A 446 -12.36 -10.52 3.16
N TYR A 447 -13.54 -11.14 3.14
CA TYR A 447 -14.53 -11.00 4.23
C TYR A 447 -14.04 -11.59 5.55
N GLY A 448 -13.47 -12.80 5.52
CA GLY A 448 -13.07 -13.54 6.71
C GLY A 448 -11.89 -12.91 7.46
N MET A 449 -11.16 -11.96 6.84
CA MET A 449 -10.14 -11.15 7.51
C MET A 449 -10.66 -10.45 8.78
N LYS A 450 -11.96 -10.16 8.87
CA LYS A 450 -12.63 -9.66 10.10
C LYS A 450 -12.32 -10.51 11.35
N HIS A 451 -12.10 -11.81 11.18
CA HIS A 451 -11.84 -12.77 12.26
C HIS A 451 -10.37 -12.90 12.64
N MET A 452 -9.47 -12.08 12.07
CA MET A 452 -8.04 -12.14 12.38
C MET A 452 -7.75 -11.84 13.87
N ARG A 453 -8.59 -11.02 14.52
CA ARG A 453 -8.59 -10.85 15.99
C ARG A 453 -8.97 -12.13 16.74
N ALA A 454 -9.92 -12.91 16.24
CA ALA A 454 -10.32 -14.16 16.87
C ALA A 454 -9.16 -15.18 16.83
N PHE A 455 -8.48 -15.33 15.68
CA PHE A 455 -7.27 -16.17 15.59
C PHE A 455 -6.14 -15.64 16.47
N ALA A 456 -5.90 -14.32 16.49
CA ALA A 456 -4.90 -13.71 17.37
C ALA A 456 -5.19 -13.99 18.85
N ASN A 457 -6.45 -13.90 19.28
CA ASN A 457 -6.83 -14.19 20.66
C ASN A 457 -6.77 -15.68 21.00
N ILE A 458 -6.95 -16.57 20.03
CA ILE A 458 -6.69 -18.02 20.20
C ILE A 458 -5.17 -18.25 20.44
N CYS A 459 -4.29 -17.63 19.65
CA CYS A 459 -2.83 -17.66 19.90
C CYS A 459 -2.43 -17.05 21.25
N ASN A 460 -2.97 -15.87 21.57
CA ASN A 460 -2.71 -15.15 22.83
C ASN A 460 -3.21 -15.94 24.06
N ALA A 461 -4.14 -16.89 23.89
CA ALA A 461 -4.61 -17.81 24.93
C ALA A 461 -3.76 -19.10 25.05
N GLY A 462 -2.69 -19.24 24.27
CA GLY A 462 -1.79 -20.40 24.31
C GLY A 462 -2.34 -21.65 23.62
N ILE A 463 -3.25 -21.51 22.65
CA ILE A 463 -3.78 -22.62 21.85
C ILE A 463 -2.87 -22.87 20.64
N HIS A 464 -2.52 -24.14 20.41
CA HIS A 464 -1.65 -24.56 19.30
C HIS A 464 -2.41 -25.13 18.10
N GLU A 465 -1.72 -25.25 16.96
CA GLU A 465 -2.29 -25.73 15.68
C GLU A 465 -3.07 -27.04 15.79
N GLN A 466 -2.62 -28.02 16.58
CA GLN A 466 -3.34 -29.29 16.76
C GLN A 466 -4.74 -29.09 17.37
N GLN A 467 -4.85 -28.29 18.43
CA GLN A 467 -6.13 -28.01 19.10
C GLN A 467 -7.06 -27.22 18.16
N MET A 468 -6.49 -26.31 17.36
CA MET A 468 -7.21 -25.58 16.33
C MET A 468 -7.71 -26.50 15.22
N ALA A 469 -6.94 -27.52 14.81
CA ALA A 469 -7.36 -28.52 13.83
C ALA A 469 -8.49 -29.40 14.37
N GLU A 470 -8.35 -29.90 15.60
CA GLU A 470 -9.38 -30.68 16.30
C GLU A 470 -10.70 -29.91 16.45
N ALA A 471 -10.64 -28.61 16.75
CA ALA A 471 -11.82 -27.74 16.83
C ALA A 471 -12.39 -27.39 15.44
N SER A 472 -11.54 -27.14 14.43
CA SER A 472 -11.98 -26.79 13.08
C SER A 472 -12.63 -27.98 12.37
N ALA A 473 -12.09 -29.19 12.51
CA ALA A 473 -12.67 -30.42 11.99
C ALA A 473 -14.04 -30.76 12.63
N GLN A 474 -14.27 -30.36 13.89
CA GLN A 474 -15.58 -30.47 14.56
C GLN A 474 -16.55 -29.33 14.21
N ALA A 475 -16.05 -28.19 13.72
CA ALA A 475 -16.87 -27.05 13.32
C ALA A 475 -17.23 -27.04 11.83
N CYS A 476 -16.53 -27.84 11.02
CA CYS A 476 -16.60 -27.87 9.57
C CYS A 476 -16.49 -29.31 9.07
N ASP A 477 -17.63 -30.04 9.04
CA ASP A 477 -17.71 -31.43 8.55
C ASP A 477 -17.14 -31.60 7.12
N HIS A 478 -17.19 -30.54 6.32
CA HIS A 478 -16.62 -30.43 4.99
C HIS A 478 -16.38 -28.96 4.61
N ILE A 479 -15.45 -28.73 3.69
CA ILE A 479 -15.28 -27.41 3.04
C ILE A 479 -16.51 -27.13 2.16
N PRO A 480 -17.20 -25.97 2.31
CA PRO A 480 -18.36 -25.64 1.49
C PRO A 480 -18.01 -25.51 0.01
N GLN A 481 -18.88 -26.03 -0.86
CA GLN A 481 -18.76 -25.85 -2.30
C GLN A 481 -19.23 -24.44 -2.71
N GLY A 482 -18.28 -23.58 -3.07
CA GLY A 482 -18.55 -22.24 -3.59
C GLY A 482 -17.26 -21.52 -4.00
N PRO A 483 -17.34 -20.46 -4.84
CA PRO A 483 -16.15 -19.74 -5.31
C PRO A 483 -15.38 -19.07 -4.15
N TRP A 484 -16.10 -18.54 -3.17
CA TRP A 484 -15.54 -17.79 -2.04
C TRP A 484 -14.78 -18.64 -1.02
N SER A 485 -15.17 -19.91 -0.84
CA SER A 485 -14.50 -20.84 0.07
C SER A 485 -13.34 -21.62 -0.61
N SER A 486 -13.04 -21.31 -1.88
CA SER A 486 -12.09 -22.09 -2.69
C SER A 486 -10.63 -21.78 -2.37
N LEU A 487 -9.89 -22.80 -1.90
CA LEU A 487 -8.43 -22.75 -1.71
C LEU A 487 -7.62 -22.80 -3.03
N SER A 488 -8.29 -22.73 -4.19
CA SER A 488 -7.63 -22.82 -5.52
C SER A 488 -6.68 -21.65 -5.84
N ARG A 489 -6.75 -20.56 -5.08
CA ARG A 489 -5.83 -19.41 -5.16
C ARG A 489 -4.69 -19.47 -4.12
N GLY A 490 -4.66 -20.49 -3.26
CA GLY A 490 -3.77 -20.61 -2.10
C GLY A 490 -4.51 -20.39 -0.78
N PHE A 491 -3.72 -20.31 0.30
CA PHE A 491 -4.17 -19.89 1.63
C PHE A 491 -4.03 -18.38 1.79
N SER A 492 -4.78 -17.80 2.73
CA SER A 492 -4.72 -16.40 3.13
C SER A 492 -3.41 -16.01 3.85
N ALA A 493 -2.61 -16.99 4.29
CA ALA A 493 -1.43 -16.79 5.15
C ALA A 493 -0.25 -17.72 4.80
#